data_AF-A0A1K1WFH2-F1
#
_entry.id   AF-A0A1K1WFH2-F1
#
_cell.length_a   1.000
_cell.length_b   1.000
_cell.length_c   1.000
_cell.angle_alpha   90.00
_cell.angle_beta   90.00
_cell.angle_gamma   90.00
#
_symmetry.space_group_name_H-M   'P 1'
#
loop_
_entity.id
_entity.type
_entity.pdbx_description
1 polymer ?
#
loop_
_entity_poly.entity_id
_entity_poly.type
_entity_poly.pdbx_seq_one_letter_code
_entity_poly.pdbx_strand_id
1 'polypeptide(L)'
;MIASSAARGSSLATQNPPGRFRWARRSRRIRRYSSLPSATAPSCPVSGLTGAALLSNGASRIVDRFRLVDWPGAMALLASSGPAEIVHRVRQAEARHAVAADDATVAHCTGLGTI
;
A
#
# COMPACT_ATOMS: atom_id res chain seq x y z
N MET A 1 -5.08 7.67 9.17
CA MET A 1 -4.15 8.46 8.32
C MET A 1 -3.72 7.62 7.11
N ILE A 2 -3.46 8.22 5.94
CA ILE A 2 -3.06 7.51 4.71
C ILE A 2 -1.77 8.13 4.16
N ALA A 3 -0.85 7.31 3.63
CA ALA A 3 0.29 7.75 2.83
C ALA A 3 0.37 6.94 1.52
N SER A 4 0.68 7.60 0.41
CA SER A 4 0.87 6.96 -0.89
C SER A 4 2.04 7.54 -1.67
N SER A 5 2.63 6.72 -2.54
CA SER A 5 3.63 7.14 -3.50
C SER A 5 3.47 6.35 -4.80
N ALA A 6 3.35 7.06 -5.92
CA ALA A 6 3.33 6.45 -7.25
C ALA A 6 4.74 6.40 -7.87
N ALA A 7 5.09 5.31 -8.54
CA ALA A 7 6.32 5.18 -9.29
C ALA A 7 6.29 6.09 -10.54
N ARG A 8 7.30 6.95 -10.70
CA ARG A 8 7.38 7.86 -11.85
C ARG A 8 7.79 7.10 -13.11
N GLY A 9 6.80 6.68 -13.91
CA GLY A 9 6.93 6.47 -15.35
C GLY A 9 6.42 7.68 -16.12
N SER A 10 7.03 8.02 -17.25
CA SER A 10 6.79 9.24 -18.05
C SER A 10 5.32 9.65 -18.18
N SER A 11 5.04 10.90 -17.79
CA SER A 11 3.72 11.54 -17.72
C SER A 11 3.24 12.04 -19.09
N LEU A 12 1.96 11.82 -19.40
CA LEU A 12 1.19 12.73 -20.23
C LEU A 12 0.06 13.29 -19.35
N ALA A 13 0.30 14.45 -18.75
CA ALA A 13 -0.77 15.37 -18.35
C ALA A 13 -1.41 15.87 -19.66
N THR A 14 -2.73 15.84 -19.86
CA THR A 14 -3.71 16.74 -19.26
C THR A 14 -5.12 16.20 -19.55
N GLN A 15 -6.08 16.57 -18.71
CA GLN A 15 -7.55 16.36 -18.78
C GLN A 15 -8.09 15.08 -18.13
N ASN A 16 -8.35 15.18 -16.82
CA ASN A 16 -9.42 14.40 -16.20
C ASN A 16 -10.33 15.37 -15.43
N PRO A 17 -11.59 15.59 -15.82
CA PRO A 17 -12.52 16.42 -15.06
C PRO A 17 -12.81 15.80 -13.68
N PRO A 18 -13.18 16.61 -12.67
CA PRO A 18 -13.37 16.13 -11.30
C PRO A 18 -14.55 15.15 -11.23
N GLY A 19 -14.34 13.99 -10.61
CA GLY A 19 -15.41 13.05 -10.26
C GLY A 19 -15.32 11.64 -10.86
N ARG A 20 -14.26 11.27 -11.60
CA ARG A 20 -14.10 9.90 -12.09
C ARG A 20 -12.66 9.40 -11.95
N PHE A 21 -12.44 8.46 -11.03
CA PHE A 21 -11.24 7.62 -11.01
C PHE A 21 -11.35 6.59 -12.13
N ARG A 22 -10.36 6.54 -13.03
CA ARG A 22 -10.22 5.51 -14.06
C ARG A 22 -8.88 4.81 -13.87
N TRP A 23 -8.91 3.49 -13.78
CA TRP A 23 -7.71 2.66 -13.85
C TRP A 23 -7.14 2.71 -15.27
N ALA A 24 -6.04 3.41 -15.49
CA ALA A 24 -5.30 3.35 -16.75
C ALA A 24 -4.19 2.28 -16.62
N ARG A 25 -4.52 1.03 -16.93
CA ARG A 25 -3.53 -0.04 -17.05
C ARG A 25 -2.86 0.05 -18.42
N ARG A 26 -1.63 0.57 -18.50
CA ARG A 26 -0.80 0.48 -19.71
C ARG A 26 -0.02 -0.83 -19.69
N SER A 27 -0.49 -1.83 -20.41
CA SER A 27 0.33 -2.99 -20.82
C SER A 27 -0.22 -3.58 -22.12
N ARG A 28 0.57 -3.52 -23.21
CA ARG A 28 0.32 -4.29 -24.44
C ARG A 28 0.61 -5.76 -24.15
N ARG A 29 -0.43 -6.49 -23.75
CA ARG A 29 -0.70 -7.94 -23.93
C ARG A 29 -1.82 -8.29 -22.96
N ILE A 30 -3.06 -8.20 -23.44
CA ILE A 30 -4.23 -8.64 -22.69
C ILE A 30 -4.24 -10.17 -22.75
N ARG A 31 -3.75 -10.84 -21.71
CA ARG A 31 -4.28 -12.15 -21.33
C ARG A 31 -5.53 -11.87 -20.52
N ARG A 32 -6.70 -12.18 -21.09
CA ARG A 32 -7.99 -12.03 -20.43
C ARG A 32 -8.06 -13.07 -19.33
N TYR A 33 -7.76 -12.68 -18.09
CA TYR A 33 -8.16 -13.48 -16.93
C TYR A 33 -9.66 -13.29 -16.77
N SER A 34 -10.44 -14.17 -17.41
CA SER A 34 -11.84 -14.32 -17.06
C SER A 34 -11.90 -14.94 -15.67
N SER A 35 -12.54 -14.23 -14.74
CA SER A 35 -13.03 -14.76 -13.46
C SER A 35 -11.95 -15.40 -12.56
N LEU A 36 -11.21 -14.56 -11.83
CA LEU A 36 -10.66 -14.97 -10.54
C LEU A 36 -11.76 -14.80 -9.48
N PRO A 37 -11.98 -15.76 -8.57
CA PRO A 37 -12.88 -15.56 -7.44
C PRO A 37 -12.43 -14.30 -6.68
N SER A 38 -13.39 -13.46 -6.27
CA SER A 38 -13.06 -12.37 -5.33
C SER A 38 -12.54 -13.03 -4.06
N ALA A 39 -11.27 -12.77 -3.73
CA ALA A 39 -10.71 -13.19 -2.46
C ALA A 39 -11.50 -12.46 -1.36
N THR A 40 -12.35 -13.19 -0.64
CA THR A 40 -13.00 -12.67 0.56
C THR A 40 -11.95 -12.57 1.64
N ALA A 41 -11.72 -11.37 2.15
CA ALA A 41 -10.88 -11.20 3.33
C ALA A 41 -11.56 -11.84 4.54
N PRO A 42 -10.83 -12.56 5.41
CA PRO A 42 -11.38 -13.02 6.67
C PRO A 42 -11.86 -11.83 7.49
N SER A 43 -13.01 -12.00 8.17
CA SER A 43 -13.59 -10.99 9.05
C SER A 43 -13.20 -11.27 10.50
N CYS A 44 -12.98 -10.22 11.28
CA CYS A 44 -12.70 -10.28 12.71
C CYS A 44 -13.45 -9.13 13.42
N PRO A 45 -14.01 -9.35 14.63
CA PRO A 45 -14.55 -8.26 15.42
C PRO A 45 -13.52 -7.16 15.65
N VAL A 46 -13.98 -5.90 15.59
CA VAL A 46 -13.12 -4.74 15.84
C VAL A 46 -12.91 -4.51 17.35
N SER A 47 -13.77 -5.07 18.19
CA SER A 47 -13.64 -5.02 19.64
C SER A 47 -12.32 -5.63 20.10
N GLY A 48 -11.53 -4.85 20.85
CA GLY A 48 -10.20 -5.25 21.34
C GLY A 48 -9.04 -4.92 20.40
N LEU A 49 -9.28 -4.39 19.20
CA LEU A 49 -8.22 -3.89 18.34
C LEU A 49 -7.83 -2.46 18.74
N THR A 50 -6.54 -2.22 18.94
CA THR A 50 -5.99 -0.88 19.19
C THR A 50 -5.79 -0.09 17.90
N GLY A 51 -5.67 -0.80 16.77
CA GLY A 51 -5.56 -0.23 15.44
C GLY A 51 -5.53 -1.32 14.36
N ALA A 52 -5.69 -0.91 13.11
CA ALA A 52 -5.62 -1.76 11.94
C ALA A 52 -4.94 -1.02 10.78
N ALA A 53 -4.27 -1.76 9.90
CA ALA A 53 -3.58 -1.18 8.76
C ALA A 53 -3.87 -1.96 7.47
N LEU A 54 -3.96 -1.22 6.35
CA LEU A 54 -4.04 -1.77 5.01
C LEU A 54 -2.81 -1.32 4.22
N LEU A 55 -2.08 -2.28 3.66
CA LEU A 55 -0.89 -2.04 2.87
C LEU A 55 -1.11 -2.56 1.45
N SER A 56 -0.72 -1.77 0.44
CA SER A 56 -0.58 -2.29 -0.92
C SER A 56 0.62 -3.24 -1.01
N ASN A 57 0.68 -4.03 -2.08
CA ASN A 57 1.84 -4.89 -2.35
C ASN A 57 3.15 -4.09 -2.39
N GLY A 58 3.15 -2.86 -2.90
CA GLY A 58 4.33 -2.00 -2.88
C GLY A 58 4.76 -1.59 -1.47
N ALA A 59 3.80 -1.38 -0.56
CA ALA A 59 4.09 -1.07 0.83
C ALA A 59 4.50 -2.32 1.65
N SER A 60 3.89 -3.50 1.39
CA SER A 60 4.20 -4.74 2.11
C SER A 60 5.63 -5.23 1.85
N ARG A 61 6.30 -4.73 0.80
CA ARG A 61 7.72 -4.98 0.52
C ARG A 61 8.64 -4.67 1.69
N ILE A 62 8.27 -3.77 2.61
CA ILE A 62 9.05 -3.49 3.82
C ILE A 62 9.22 -4.75 4.68
N VAL A 63 8.21 -5.63 4.71
CA VAL A 63 8.21 -6.92 5.42
C VAL A 63 8.61 -8.04 4.48
N ASP A 64 7.87 -8.22 3.38
CA ASP A 64 7.94 -9.45 2.57
C ASP A 64 9.24 -9.54 1.77
N ARG A 65 9.66 -8.43 1.16
CA ARG A 65 10.75 -8.40 0.18
C ARG A 65 12.06 -7.95 0.78
N PHE A 66 12.05 -6.81 1.47
CA PHE A 66 13.24 -6.18 2.03
C PHE A 66 13.50 -6.64 3.46
N ARG A 67 12.51 -7.24 4.13
CA ARG A 67 12.62 -7.76 5.51
C ARG A 67 13.27 -6.77 6.47
N LEU A 68 12.94 -5.48 6.33
CA LEU A 68 13.45 -4.42 7.21
C LEU A 68 12.82 -4.49 8.60
N VAL A 69 11.58 -4.97 8.66
CA VAL A 69 10.81 -5.27 9.87
C VAL A 69 9.93 -6.49 9.61
N ASP A 70 9.46 -7.12 10.68
CA ASP A 70 8.36 -8.09 10.63
C ASP A 70 7.00 -7.38 10.76
N TRP A 71 5.90 -8.14 10.75
CA TRP A 71 4.54 -7.58 10.87
C TRP A 71 4.29 -6.83 12.20
N PRO A 72 4.69 -7.35 13.38
CA PRO A 72 4.64 -6.59 14.63
C PRO A 72 5.46 -5.29 14.56
N GLY A 73 6.67 -5.34 14.01
CA GLY A 73 7.52 -4.16 13.82
C GLY A 73 6.90 -3.13 12.88
N ALA A 74 6.23 -3.56 11.81
CA ALA A 74 5.49 -2.67 10.93
C ALA A 74 4.33 -1.96 11.66
N MET A 75 3.59 -2.67 12.51
CA MET A 75 2.53 -2.07 13.35
C MET A 75 3.11 -1.09 14.39
N ALA A 76 4.26 -1.41 14.99
CA ALA A 76 4.95 -0.50 15.91
C ALA A 76 5.44 0.78 15.20
N LEU A 77 5.94 0.67 13.98
CA LEU A 77 6.31 1.83 13.16
C LEU A 77 5.09 2.69 12.81
N LEU A 78 3.96 2.07 12.48
CA LEU A 78 2.71 2.79 12.22
C LEU A 78 2.19 3.51 13.45
N ALA A 79 2.30 2.91 14.63
CA ALA A 79 1.88 3.52 15.88
C ALA A 79 2.78 4.70 16.28
N SER A 80 4.09 4.60 16.05
CA SER A 80 5.08 5.61 16.49
C SER A 80 5.32 6.74 15.48
N SER A 81 5.42 6.39 14.19
CA SER A 81 5.91 7.30 13.13
C SER A 81 4.88 7.49 12.00
N GLY A 82 3.83 6.68 12.00
CA GLY A 82 2.73 6.77 11.04
C GLY A 82 3.03 6.20 9.65
N PRO A 83 2.04 6.26 8.73
CA PRO A 83 2.11 5.64 7.40
C PRO A 83 3.24 6.14 6.51
N ALA A 84 3.63 7.42 6.64
CA ALA A 84 4.66 8.03 5.80
C ALA A 84 6.03 7.37 5.99
N GLU A 85 6.34 6.91 7.21
CA GLU A 85 7.60 6.27 7.53
C GLU A 85 7.77 4.92 6.82
N ILE A 86 6.67 4.15 6.67
CA ILE A 86 6.72 2.90 5.88
C ILE A 86 7.08 3.21 4.43
N VAL A 87 6.40 4.18 3.80
CA VAL A 87 6.68 4.57 2.41
C VAL A 87 8.12 5.06 2.28
N HIS A 88 8.60 5.86 3.23
CA HIS A 88 9.97 6.35 3.26
C HIS A 88 10.99 5.20 3.28
N ARG A 89 10.84 4.23 4.18
CA ARG A 89 11.75 3.07 4.28
C ARG A 89 11.70 2.18 3.04
N VAL A 90 10.52 1.96 2.45
CA VAL A 90 10.40 1.22 1.18
C VAL A 90 11.20 1.92 0.08
N ARG A 91 11.09 3.25 -0.05
CA ARG A 91 11.84 4.01 -1.06
C ARG A 91 13.35 3.96 -0.83
N GLN A 92 13.79 4.05 0.43
CA GLN A 92 15.21 3.89 0.75
C GLN A 92 15.72 2.50 0.36
N ALA A 93 14.96 1.44 0.65
CA ALA A 93 15.37 0.07 0.29
C ALA A 93 15.36 -0.17 -1.23
N GLU A 94 14.35 0.33 -1.94
CA GLU A 94 14.33 0.26 -3.41
C GLU A 94 15.56 0.93 -4.03
N ALA A 95 15.96 2.10 -3.53
CA ALA A 95 17.18 2.78 -3.98
C ALA A 95 18.45 1.97 -3.63
N ARG A 96 18.57 1.47 -2.40
CA ARG A 96 19.72 0.66 -1.94
C ARG A 96 19.90 -0.63 -2.73
N HIS A 97 18.81 -1.29 -3.10
CA HIS A 97 18.82 -2.55 -3.82
C HIS A 97 18.73 -2.38 -5.35
N ALA A 98 18.74 -1.14 -5.86
CA ALA A 98 18.55 -0.82 -7.27
C ALA A 98 17.31 -1.50 -7.88
N VAL A 99 16.24 -1.62 -7.09
CA VAL A 99 14.97 -2.21 -7.49
C VAL A 99 14.04 -1.11 -7.99
N ALA A 100 13.35 -1.35 -9.11
CA ALA A 100 12.35 -0.42 -9.62
C ALA A 100 11.26 -0.15 -8.58
N ALA A 101 11.00 1.15 -8.37
CA ALA A 101 9.96 1.64 -7.49
C ALA A 101 8.58 1.08 -7.86
N ASP A 102 7.82 0.62 -6.87
CA ASP A 102 6.42 0.22 -7.01
C ASP A 102 5.48 1.20 -6.31
N ASP A 103 4.20 1.19 -6.63
CA ASP A 103 3.21 2.04 -5.98
C ASP A 103 2.99 1.55 -4.53
N ALA A 104 3.34 2.39 -3.56
CA ALA A 104 3.24 2.08 -2.14
C ALA A 104 2.13 2.91 -1.52
N THR A 105 1.12 2.26 -0.94
CA THR A 105 -0.01 2.89 -0.24
C THR A 105 -0.22 2.22 1.11
N VAL A 106 -0.41 3.03 2.14
CA VAL A 106 -0.62 2.60 3.51
C VAL A 106 -1.77 3.39 4.12
N ALA A 107 -2.79 2.71 4.61
CA ALA A 107 -3.84 3.28 5.45
C ALA A 107 -3.69 2.73 6.86
N HIS A 108 -3.73 3.60 7.87
CA HIS A 108 -3.68 3.22 9.28
C HIS A 108 -4.88 3.82 10.01
N CYS A 109 -5.65 2.94 10.65
CA CYS A 109 -6.83 3.25 11.46
C CYS A 109 -6.50 2.97 12.93
N THR A 110 -6.79 3.94 13.79
CA THR A 110 -6.58 3.87 15.24
C THR A 110 -7.90 4.23 15.93
N GLY A 111 -8.00 3.98 17.24
CA GLY A 111 -9.23 4.31 17.99
C GLY A 111 -10.39 3.38 17.68
N LEU A 112 -10.08 2.15 17.26
CA LEU A 112 -11.05 1.14 16.85
C LEU A 112 -11.84 0.51 18.02
N GLY A 113 -11.37 0.68 19.26
CA GLY A 113 -12.07 0.19 20.46
C GLY A 113 -13.10 1.13 21.06
N THR A 114 -13.35 2.30 20.44
CA THR A 114 -14.25 3.34 20.95
C THR A 114 -15.52 3.52 20.11
N ILE A 115 -15.75 2.62 19.15
CA ILE A 115 -16.96 2.55 18.30
C ILE A 115 -18.05 1.70 18.93
#